data_AF-A0A5B9MPX6-F1
#
_entry.id   AF-A0A5B9MPX6-F1
#
_cell.length_a   1.000
_cell.length_b   1.000
_cell.length_c   1.000
_cell.angle_alpha   90.00
_cell.angle_beta   90.00
_cell.angle_gamma   90.00
#
_symmetry.space_group_name_H-M   'P 1'
#
loop_
_entity.id
_entity.type
_entity.pdbx_description
1 polymer ?
#
loop_
_entity_poly.entity_id
_entity_poly.type
_entity_poly.pdbx_seq_one_letter_code
_entity_poly.pdbx_strand_id
1 'polypeptide(L)'
;MSSETKRSSGWIAVLILIATLTTIGVLILLVTIFEHKQEARAPFTKVVEVTEISSDPKPWGLNFPQQYEDYLKTVNDDYTDFGGNHALPPSKLEEHPWLKRLFAGYAFSIDYREARGHAHMLADQEVTKRVTEVQQSGACLHCHASIIPTYRRIGLEQMGQDASPAALSNDFNMDAVMAGFKAVSQKNYEEVHAELEKTADGIDVPTGDPHMGGAHPVSCVDCHDPDTMQIRVTRPGFILGIDKLAKSDDPVPHLPSIVQWREAGAKGDYDPNTMASRQEMRTFVCGQCHVEYYCANKMTLTFPWGNGLKMEDLEAEWDATTFPDGGEFYDYVHKETGTKVYKAQHPEFELWSQGIHARSGVSCSDCHMPYEKKGATKVSSHWVRSPMTNINKACQTCHNIPEQEIKDRVDMIQDRTRALIDRAAAAVTELFDAIIEVQAAGATEEQLAPIRKLQRKAMWRLDYIASENSKGFHARQEAARILGESVDYSRQAIALCYKLDLKPPRDSEAVADAN
;
A
#
# COMPACT_ATOMS: atom_id res chain seq x y z
N MET A 1 28.95 -81.68 19.61
CA MET A 1 27.84 -80.74 19.91
C MET A 1 28.05 -80.32 21.36
N SER A 2 28.57 -79.15 21.69
CA SER A 2 27.97 -77.83 21.52
C SER A 2 29.08 -76.78 21.74
N SER A 3 29.39 -75.97 20.72
CA SER A 3 30.29 -74.81 20.82
C SER A 3 29.67 -73.59 20.15
N GLU A 4 28.48 -73.19 20.56
CA GLU A 4 27.83 -71.98 20.04
C GLU A 4 27.06 -71.27 21.16
N THR A 5 27.74 -70.46 21.98
CA THR A 5 27.07 -69.50 22.88
C THR A 5 27.97 -68.41 23.47
N LYS A 6 29.16 -68.15 22.90
CA LYS A 6 30.02 -67.02 23.34
C LYS A 6 30.15 -65.88 22.33
N ARG A 7 29.69 -66.06 21.09
CA ARG A 7 29.73 -65.00 20.05
C ARG A 7 28.52 -64.06 20.07
N SER A 8 27.37 -64.45 20.65
CA SER A 8 26.15 -63.62 20.62
C SER A 8 26.14 -62.50 21.67
N SER A 9 26.77 -62.69 22.84
CA SER A 9 26.75 -61.71 23.94
C SER A 9 27.52 -60.42 23.61
N GLY A 10 28.62 -60.52 22.84
CA GLY A 10 29.39 -59.36 22.40
C GLY A 10 28.63 -58.50 21.38
N TRP A 11 27.94 -59.14 20.44
CA TRP A 11 27.09 -58.44 19.47
C TRP A 11 25.88 -57.77 20.11
N ILE A 12 25.28 -58.38 21.12
CA ILE A 12 24.21 -57.77 21.91
C ILE A 12 24.73 -56.52 22.65
N ALA A 13 25.92 -56.59 23.26
CA ALA A 13 26.53 -55.42 23.92
C ALA A 13 26.83 -54.28 22.94
N VAL A 14 27.33 -54.60 21.72
CA VAL A 14 27.55 -53.60 20.67
C VAL A 14 26.24 -52.99 20.17
N LEU A 15 25.20 -53.80 19.97
CA LEU A 15 23.88 -53.32 19.55
C LEU A 15 23.24 -52.42 20.62
N ILE A 16 23.35 -52.79 21.90
CA ILE A 16 22.89 -51.95 23.01
C ILE A 16 23.65 -50.63 23.01
N LEU A 17 24.98 -50.65 22.87
CA LEU A 17 25.79 -49.43 22.83
C LEU A 17 25.38 -48.51 21.66
N ILE A 18 25.20 -49.06 20.46
CA ILE A 18 24.77 -48.30 19.28
C ILE A 18 23.36 -47.72 19.49
N ALA A 19 22.42 -48.52 19.98
CA ALA A 19 21.05 -48.05 20.26
C ALA A 19 21.04 -46.95 21.33
N THR A 20 21.84 -47.09 22.39
CA THR A 20 22.00 -46.07 23.44
C THR A 20 22.59 -44.79 22.87
N LEU A 21 23.69 -44.87 22.10
CA LEU A 21 24.31 -43.68 21.49
C LEU A 21 23.37 -43.00 20.49
N THR A 22 22.60 -43.77 19.72
CA THR A 22 21.61 -43.25 18.78
C THR A 22 20.48 -42.55 19.52
N THR A 23 19.97 -43.15 20.59
CA THR A 23 18.91 -42.55 21.44
C THR A 23 19.40 -41.26 22.09
N ILE A 24 20.64 -41.24 22.62
CA ILE A 24 21.25 -40.03 23.16
C ILE A 24 21.39 -38.95 22.07
N GLY A 25 21.84 -39.30 20.87
CA GLY A 25 21.94 -38.37 19.75
C GLY A 25 20.58 -37.77 19.34
N VAL A 26 19.53 -38.59 19.28
CA VAL A 26 18.15 -38.14 19.01
C VAL A 26 17.63 -37.25 20.14
N LEU A 27 17.90 -37.59 21.40
CA LEU A 27 17.49 -36.76 22.55
C LEU A 27 18.20 -35.41 22.55
N ILE A 28 19.52 -35.37 22.29
CA ILE A 28 20.26 -34.10 22.17
C ILE A 28 19.67 -33.26 21.04
N LEU A 29 19.42 -33.85 19.87
CA LEU A 29 18.80 -33.15 18.75
C LEU A 29 17.41 -32.60 19.11
N LEU A 30 16.57 -33.39 19.79
CA LEU A 30 15.25 -32.95 20.22
C LEU A 30 15.31 -31.82 21.26
N VAL A 31 16.24 -31.91 22.22
CA VAL A 31 16.48 -30.84 23.21
C VAL A 31 16.95 -29.58 22.51
N THR A 32 17.92 -29.66 21.60
CA THR A 32 18.40 -28.51 20.82
C THR A 32 17.29 -27.90 19.96
N ILE A 33 16.45 -28.72 19.30
CA ILE A 33 15.28 -28.23 18.56
C ILE A 33 14.28 -27.55 19.50
N PHE A 34 14.04 -28.12 20.67
CA PHE A 34 13.11 -27.55 21.65
C PHE A 34 13.63 -26.25 22.26
N GLU A 35 14.92 -26.19 22.62
CA GLU A 35 15.62 -24.99 23.08
C GLU A 35 15.57 -23.91 22.01
N HIS A 36 15.95 -24.20 20.76
CA HIS A 36 15.83 -23.23 19.68
C HIS A 36 14.38 -22.79 19.40
N LYS A 37 13.41 -23.69 19.57
CA LYS A 37 11.98 -23.32 19.49
C LYS A 37 11.53 -22.46 20.67
N GLN A 38 12.11 -22.63 21.86
CA GLN A 38 11.83 -21.78 23.03
C GLN A 38 12.53 -20.42 22.91
N GLU A 39 13.79 -20.38 22.49
CA GLU A 39 14.53 -19.15 22.20
C GLU A 39 13.83 -18.34 21.10
N ALA A 40 13.31 -19.01 20.06
CA ALA A 40 12.51 -18.37 19.02
C ALA A 40 11.17 -17.79 19.53
N ARG A 41 10.65 -18.24 20.68
CA ARG A 41 9.41 -17.72 21.27
C ARG A 41 9.59 -16.43 22.06
N ALA A 42 10.79 -16.13 22.55
CA ALA A 42 11.12 -14.86 23.21
C ALA A 42 12.43 -14.30 22.65
N PRO A 43 12.45 -13.84 21.39
CA PRO A 43 13.70 -13.52 20.67
C PRO A 43 14.38 -12.22 21.15
N PHE A 44 13.79 -11.49 22.10
CA PHE A 44 14.28 -10.22 22.62
C PHE A 44 13.93 -10.05 24.11
N THR A 45 14.70 -9.22 24.79
CA THR A 45 14.43 -8.83 26.18
C THR A 45 13.35 -7.75 26.20
N LYS A 46 12.19 -8.05 26.80
CA LYS A 46 11.14 -7.05 27.08
C LYS A 46 11.52 -6.26 28.34
N VAL A 47 11.77 -4.95 28.17
CA VAL A 47 11.97 -3.98 29.26
C VAL A 47 10.62 -3.46 29.75
N VAL A 48 9.68 -3.26 28.83
CA VAL A 48 8.29 -2.86 29.12
C VAL A 48 7.31 -3.74 28.36
N GLU A 49 6.09 -3.84 28.88
CA GLU A 49 4.98 -4.51 28.19
C GLU A 49 4.55 -3.65 26.98
N VAL A 50 4.39 -4.29 25.82
CA VAL A 50 3.67 -3.75 24.67
C VAL A 50 2.65 -4.80 24.24
N THR A 51 1.49 -4.35 23.78
CA THR A 51 0.34 -5.22 23.53
C THR A 51 -0.36 -4.81 22.24
N GLU A 52 -1.47 -5.48 21.92
CA GLU A 52 -2.23 -5.22 20.71
C GLU A 52 -2.92 -3.84 20.64
N ILE A 53 -2.88 -3.07 21.72
CA ILE A 53 -3.40 -1.69 21.77
C ILE A 53 -2.28 -0.64 21.74
N SER A 54 -1.01 -1.04 21.84
CA SER A 54 0.14 -0.13 21.90
C SER A 54 0.42 0.55 20.56
N SER A 55 -0.40 1.52 20.18
CA SER A 55 -0.23 2.33 18.98
C SER A 55 0.74 3.51 19.18
N ASP A 56 0.93 4.00 20.41
CA ASP A 56 2.04 4.92 20.72
C ASP A 56 3.38 4.20 20.47
N PRO A 57 4.25 4.70 19.57
CA PRO A 57 5.54 4.06 19.30
C PRO A 57 6.57 4.24 20.44
N LYS A 58 6.36 5.16 21.39
CA LYS A 58 7.36 5.49 22.42
C LYS A 58 7.65 4.32 23.39
N PRO A 59 6.67 3.57 23.94
CA PRO A 59 6.94 2.36 24.71
C PRO A 59 7.75 1.30 23.95
N TRP A 60 7.50 1.13 22.64
CA TRP A 60 8.27 0.21 21.80
C TRP A 60 9.75 0.59 21.76
N GLY A 61 10.08 1.88 21.80
CA GLY A 61 11.45 2.38 21.84
C GLY A 61 12.26 1.99 23.08
N LEU A 62 11.59 1.61 24.18
CA LEU A 62 12.28 1.08 25.36
C LEU A 62 12.76 -0.37 25.14
N ASN A 63 12.01 -1.14 24.35
CA ASN A 63 12.37 -2.50 23.96
C ASN A 63 13.28 -2.53 22.71
N PHE A 64 13.07 -1.62 21.76
CA PHE A 64 13.70 -1.58 20.44
C PHE A 64 14.24 -0.17 20.10
N PRO A 65 15.21 0.34 20.88
CA PRO A 65 15.65 1.74 20.77
C PRO A 65 16.19 2.08 19.37
N GLN A 66 16.92 1.17 18.73
CA GLN A 66 17.50 1.45 17.42
C GLN A 66 16.45 1.59 16.31
N GLN A 67 15.43 0.72 16.30
CA GLN A 67 14.33 0.77 15.35
C GLN A 67 13.46 2.00 15.58
N TYR A 68 13.20 2.34 16.85
CA TYR A 68 12.45 3.54 17.20
C TYR A 68 13.20 4.83 16.81
N GLU A 69 14.50 4.92 17.07
CA GLU A 69 15.32 6.04 16.60
C GLU A 69 15.30 6.18 15.08
N ASP A 70 15.35 5.07 14.34
CA ASP A 70 15.27 5.10 12.88
C ASP A 70 13.86 5.50 12.39
N TYR A 71 12.80 5.07 13.08
CA TYR A 71 11.43 5.53 12.83
C TYR A 71 11.29 7.04 13.05
N LEU A 72 11.85 7.57 14.15
CA LEU A 72 11.82 9.02 14.43
C LEU A 72 12.54 9.83 13.35
N LYS A 73 13.58 9.28 12.69
CA LYS A 73 14.25 9.95 11.57
C LYS A 73 13.36 10.12 10.34
N THR A 74 12.19 9.47 10.28
CA THR A 74 11.22 9.74 9.21
C THR A 74 10.63 11.15 9.27
N VAL A 75 10.95 11.95 10.30
CA VAL A 75 10.68 13.40 10.31
C VAL A 75 11.82 14.24 9.70
N ASN A 76 12.97 13.64 9.37
CA ASN A 76 14.14 14.37 8.88
C ASN A 76 14.03 14.73 7.39
N ASP A 77 14.38 15.96 7.02
CA ASP A 77 14.17 16.56 5.71
C ASP A 77 15.25 16.23 4.64
N ASP A 78 15.57 14.95 4.44
CA ASP A 78 16.52 14.56 3.40
C ASP A 78 15.85 14.50 2.00
N TYR A 79 16.44 15.19 1.02
CA TYR A 79 15.85 15.47 -0.31
C TYR A 79 16.58 14.76 -1.48
N THR A 80 15.84 14.44 -2.54
CA THR A 80 16.33 13.97 -3.85
C THR A 80 15.54 14.62 -5.01
N ASP A 81 16.07 14.67 -6.23
CA ASP A 81 15.45 15.41 -7.36
C ASP A 81 14.08 14.85 -7.83
N PHE A 82 13.71 13.65 -7.37
CA PHE A 82 12.47 12.94 -7.77
C PHE A 82 11.60 12.51 -6.58
N GLY A 83 11.89 13.01 -5.38
CA GLY A 83 11.15 12.74 -4.14
C GLY A 83 12.00 12.99 -2.90
N GLY A 84 11.49 12.69 -1.71
CA GLY A 84 12.23 12.89 -0.46
C GLY A 84 11.35 13.42 0.65
N ASN A 85 11.95 13.78 1.78
CA ASN A 85 11.24 14.34 2.90
C ASN A 85 11.36 15.88 2.90
N HIS A 86 10.33 16.55 3.40
CA HIS A 86 10.22 18.00 3.42
C HIS A 86 9.52 18.48 4.71
N ALA A 87 10.06 19.52 5.33
CA ALA A 87 9.43 20.15 6.51
C ALA A 87 8.03 20.68 6.18
N LEU A 88 7.89 21.24 4.98
CA LEU A 88 6.62 21.56 4.33
C LEU A 88 6.66 20.98 2.91
N PRO A 89 5.94 19.88 2.64
CA PRO A 89 5.98 19.24 1.33
C PRO A 89 5.53 20.16 0.20
N PRO A 90 6.28 20.31 -0.91
CA PRO A 90 5.90 21.17 -2.02
C PRO A 90 4.56 20.73 -2.63
N SER A 91 3.82 21.72 -3.17
CA SER A 91 2.55 21.47 -3.84
C SER A 91 2.80 20.94 -5.25
N LYS A 92 2.37 19.71 -5.51
CA LYS A 92 2.38 19.11 -6.86
C LYS A 92 1.52 19.94 -7.81
N LEU A 93 0.47 20.58 -7.31
CA LEU A 93 -0.41 21.43 -8.11
C LEU A 93 0.25 22.72 -8.59
N GLU A 94 1.33 23.15 -7.94
CA GLU A 94 2.13 24.32 -8.35
C GLU A 94 3.24 23.89 -9.32
N GLU A 95 3.93 22.79 -9.04
CA GLU A 95 4.98 22.23 -9.91
C GLU A 95 4.42 21.70 -11.24
N HIS A 96 3.24 21.07 -11.19
CA HIS A 96 2.57 20.45 -12.32
C HIS A 96 1.12 20.98 -12.45
N PRO A 97 0.93 22.18 -13.03
CA PRO A 97 -0.39 22.83 -13.11
C PRO A 97 -1.48 22.02 -13.81
N TRP A 98 -1.10 21.07 -14.68
CA TRP A 98 -2.03 20.17 -15.35
C TRP A 98 -2.82 19.28 -14.38
N LEU A 99 -2.31 19.01 -13.17
CA LEU A 99 -3.01 18.25 -12.14
C LEU A 99 -4.30 18.94 -11.67
N LYS A 100 -4.34 20.28 -11.67
CA LYS A 100 -5.56 21.03 -11.32
C LYS A 100 -6.68 20.78 -12.32
N ARG A 101 -6.33 20.67 -13.61
CA ARG A 101 -7.27 20.30 -14.68
C ARG A 101 -7.64 18.83 -14.58
N LEU A 102 -6.66 17.93 -14.46
CA LEU A 102 -6.90 16.49 -14.34
C LEU A 102 -7.91 16.16 -13.23
N PHE A 103 -7.76 16.80 -12.06
CA PHE A 103 -8.64 16.60 -10.90
C PHE A 103 -9.76 17.63 -10.77
N ALA A 104 -10.10 18.34 -11.84
CA ALA A 104 -11.15 19.37 -11.81
C ALA A 104 -12.48 18.77 -11.31
N GLY A 105 -13.01 19.32 -10.22
CA GLY A 105 -14.21 18.80 -9.56
C GLY A 105 -13.95 17.79 -8.44
N TYR A 106 -12.69 17.51 -8.12
CA TYR A 106 -12.29 16.57 -7.06
C TYR A 106 -11.34 17.21 -6.06
N ALA A 107 -11.31 16.70 -4.82
CA ALA A 107 -10.55 17.30 -3.71
C ALA A 107 -9.04 17.44 -4.01
N PHE A 108 -8.47 16.55 -4.82
CA PHE A 108 -7.08 16.62 -5.25
C PHE A 108 -6.74 17.87 -6.09
N SER A 109 -7.71 18.58 -6.66
CA SER A 109 -7.47 19.88 -7.32
C SER A 109 -7.30 21.05 -6.33
N ILE A 110 -7.57 20.83 -5.04
CA ILE A 110 -7.49 21.84 -3.98
C ILE A 110 -6.12 21.79 -3.30
N ASP A 111 -5.68 20.60 -2.91
CA ASP A 111 -4.39 20.37 -2.27
C ASP A 111 -3.88 18.98 -2.60
N TYR A 112 -2.67 18.91 -3.16
CA TYR A 112 -1.96 17.67 -3.43
C TYR A 112 -0.46 17.97 -3.39
N ARG A 113 0.24 17.30 -2.48
CA ARG A 113 1.62 17.61 -2.11
C ARG A 113 2.51 16.38 -2.26
N GLU A 114 3.82 16.60 -2.29
CA GLU A 114 4.78 15.50 -2.20
C GLU A 114 4.59 14.70 -0.92
N ALA A 115 4.76 13.38 -1.03
CA ALA A 115 4.70 12.50 0.13
C ALA A 115 5.94 12.69 1.00
N ARG A 116 5.79 12.46 2.31
CA ARG A 116 6.89 12.53 3.27
C ARG A 116 6.84 11.40 4.29
N GLY A 117 7.81 11.37 5.21
CA GLY A 117 8.04 10.20 6.06
C GLY A 117 6.88 9.85 7.00
N HIS A 118 6.81 8.57 7.39
CA HIS A 118 5.64 7.97 8.06
C HIS A 118 5.18 8.68 9.33
N ALA A 119 6.11 9.25 10.11
CA ALA A 119 5.76 10.00 11.33
C ALA A 119 4.88 11.23 11.08
N HIS A 120 4.78 11.71 9.84
CA HIS A 120 3.91 12.84 9.47
C HIS A 120 2.54 12.43 8.90
N MET A 121 2.31 11.15 8.60
CA MET A 121 1.17 10.73 7.77
C MET A 121 -0.19 11.16 8.30
N LEU A 122 -0.40 11.06 9.62
CA LEU A 122 -1.64 11.48 10.25
C LEU A 122 -1.74 13.01 10.33
N ALA A 123 -0.69 13.69 10.77
CA ALA A 123 -0.67 15.15 10.85
C ALA A 123 -0.92 15.80 9.48
N ASP A 124 -0.33 15.26 8.41
CA ASP A 124 -0.57 15.72 7.04
C ASP A 124 -2.01 15.48 6.57
N GLN A 125 -2.60 14.35 6.99
CA GLN A 125 -3.99 14.02 6.71
C GLN A 125 -4.97 14.94 7.46
N GLU A 126 -4.64 15.36 8.68
CA GLU A 126 -5.46 16.26 9.49
C GLU A 126 -5.48 17.70 8.95
N VAL A 127 -4.36 18.15 8.37
CA VAL A 127 -4.21 19.56 7.93
C VAL A 127 -4.38 19.76 6.43
N THR A 128 -4.44 18.69 5.62
CA THR A 128 -4.63 18.84 4.18
C THR A 128 -5.98 19.49 3.88
N LYS A 129 -6.00 20.40 2.93
CA LYS A 129 -7.25 21.07 2.51
C LYS A 129 -8.26 20.10 1.92
N ARG A 130 -7.82 18.92 1.48
CA ARG A 130 -8.72 17.85 1.05
C ARG A 130 -9.67 17.40 2.16
N VAL A 131 -9.27 17.51 3.43
CA VAL A 131 -10.09 17.21 4.61
C VAL A 131 -10.72 18.48 5.17
N THR A 132 -9.94 19.55 5.35
CA THR A 132 -10.44 20.74 6.06
C THR A 132 -11.42 21.58 5.24
N GLU A 133 -11.43 21.45 3.90
CA GLU A 133 -12.32 22.21 3.01
C GLU A 133 -13.35 21.32 2.29
N VAL A 134 -13.19 20.00 2.31
CA VAL A 134 -14.09 19.04 1.65
C VAL A 134 -14.36 17.87 2.58
N GLN A 135 -15.63 17.51 2.74
CA GLN A 135 -16.01 16.35 3.54
C GLN A 135 -15.39 15.06 2.97
N GLN A 136 -14.47 14.44 3.71
CA GLN A 136 -13.85 13.17 3.35
C GLN A 136 -14.50 11.99 4.09
N SER A 137 -14.21 10.78 3.58
CA SER A 137 -14.56 9.53 4.23
C SER A 137 -13.62 9.23 5.41
N GLY A 138 -14.13 8.59 6.45
CA GLY A 138 -13.33 8.01 7.52
C GLY A 138 -12.42 6.86 7.05
N ALA A 139 -12.68 6.32 5.85
CA ALA A 139 -11.76 5.40 5.18
C ALA A 139 -10.36 5.99 4.98
N CYS A 140 -10.20 7.32 4.94
CA CYS A 140 -8.88 7.97 4.86
C CYS A 140 -7.98 7.72 6.08
N LEU A 141 -8.51 7.21 7.21
CA LEU A 141 -7.70 6.87 8.40
C LEU A 141 -7.20 5.43 8.40
N HIS A 142 -7.76 4.56 7.55
CA HIS A 142 -6.99 3.42 7.03
C HIS A 142 -5.68 3.98 6.48
N CYS A 143 -4.55 3.32 6.45
CA CYS A 143 -3.29 3.89 5.94
C CYS A 143 -2.68 5.11 6.65
N HIS A 144 -3.42 6.08 7.18
CA HIS A 144 -2.84 7.31 7.78
C HIS A 144 -2.68 7.23 9.30
N ALA A 145 -3.48 6.40 9.99
CA ALA A 145 -3.40 6.18 11.42
C ALA A 145 -3.12 4.72 11.77
N SER A 146 -2.59 4.50 12.97
CA SER A 146 -2.57 3.19 13.64
C SER A 146 -3.98 2.82 14.15
N ILE A 147 -4.91 2.63 13.20
CA ILE A 147 -6.36 2.57 13.44
C ILE A 147 -6.89 1.17 13.81
N ILE A 148 -6.06 0.13 13.74
CA ILE A 148 -6.50 -1.25 13.95
C ILE A 148 -7.11 -1.49 15.34
N PRO A 149 -6.57 -0.95 16.45
CA PRO A 149 -7.23 -1.04 17.74
C PRO A 149 -8.64 -0.43 17.75
N THR A 150 -8.86 0.67 17.03
CA THR A 150 -10.17 1.32 16.90
C THR A 150 -11.14 0.45 16.11
N TYR A 151 -10.72 -0.14 14.99
CA TYR A 151 -11.56 -1.09 14.26
C TYR A 151 -11.91 -2.30 15.13
N ARG A 152 -10.95 -2.86 15.86
CA ARG A 152 -11.22 -3.99 16.76
C ARG A 152 -12.21 -3.60 17.86
N ARG A 153 -12.05 -2.45 18.49
CA ARG A 153 -12.97 -1.94 19.52
C ARG A 153 -14.41 -1.85 19.00
N ILE A 154 -14.60 -1.14 17.89
CA ILE A 154 -15.92 -0.97 17.27
C ILE A 154 -16.50 -2.32 16.84
N GLY A 155 -15.67 -3.22 16.31
CA GLY A 155 -16.08 -4.57 15.95
C GLY A 155 -16.55 -5.40 17.14
N LEU A 156 -15.80 -5.41 18.24
CA LEU A 156 -16.18 -6.09 19.48
C LEU A 156 -17.51 -5.53 20.03
N GLU A 157 -17.68 -4.21 20.02
CA GLU A 157 -18.94 -3.55 20.41
C GLU A 157 -20.11 -4.03 19.54
N GLN A 158 -19.94 -4.11 18.21
CA GLN A 158 -20.96 -4.63 17.30
C GLN A 158 -21.27 -6.12 17.51
N MET A 159 -20.27 -6.90 17.91
CA MET A 159 -20.41 -8.32 18.22
C MET A 159 -20.99 -8.56 19.62
N GLY A 160 -21.23 -7.52 20.41
CA GLY A 160 -21.71 -7.63 21.80
C GLY A 160 -20.66 -8.25 22.74
N GLN A 161 -19.38 -8.10 22.42
CA GLN A 161 -18.24 -8.62 23.20
C GLN A 161 -17.59 -7.50 24.03
N ASP A 162 -16.76 -7.89 25.01
CA ASP A 162 -16.03 -6.92 25.82
C ASP A 162 -15.00 -6.15 24.96
N ALA A 163 -15.17 -4.84 24.87
CA ALA A 163 -14.31 -3.92 24.14
C ALA A 163 -13.48 -3.02 25.09
N SER A 164 -13.34 -3.41 26.36
CA SER A 164 -12.49 -2.72 27.33
C SER A 164 -11.02 -2.67 26.85
N PRO A 165 -10.22 -1.67 27.27
CA PRO A 165 -8.79 -1.62 26.96
C PRO A 165 -8.02 -2.89 27.37
N ALA A 166 -8.43 -3.54 28.46
CA ALA A 166 -7.86 -4.81 28.89
C ALA A 166 -8.17 -5.93 27.89
N ALA A 167 -9.42 -6.06 27.42
CA ALA A 167 -9.79 -7.03 26.40
C ALA A 167 -9.08 -6.75 25.07
N LEU A 168 -8.98 -5.47 24.68
CA LEU A 168 -8.26 -5.03 23.48
C LEU A 168 -6.74 -5.23 23.55
N SER A 169 -6.16 -5.34 24.75
CA SER A 169 -4.71 -5.58 24.88
C SER A 169 -4.33 -7.03 24.60
N ASN A 170 -5.27 -7.97 24.72
CA ASN A 170 -5.05 -9.39 24.47
C ASN A 170 -5.07 -9.71 22.96
N ASP A 171 -5.17 -11.00 22.65
CA ASP A 171 -5.09 -11.61 21.31
C ASP A 171 -5.66 -10.77 20.16
N PHE A 172 -4.94 -10.75 19.04
CA PHE A 172 -5.39 -10.14 17.81
C PHE A 172 -6.65 -10.84 17.27
N ASN A 173 -7.75 -10.09 17.13
CA ASN A 173 -9.03 -10.60 16.64
C ASN A 173 -9.36 -9.98 15.27
N MET A 174 -9.04 -10.71 14.19
CA MET A 174 -9.27 -10.25 12.82
C MET A 174 -10.76 -10.08 12.48
N ASP A 175 -11.64 -10.92 13.02
CA ASP A 175 -13.08 -10.83 12.76
C ASP A 175 -13.66 -9.53 13.30
N ALA A 176 -13.25 -9.13 14.51
CA ALA A 176 -13.60 -7.84 15.08
C ALA A 176 -13.01 -6.67 14.26
N VAL A 177 -11.75 -6.77 13.82
CA VAL A 177 -11.15 -5.74 12.92
C VAL A 177 -11.96 -5.60 11.63
N MET A 178 -12.36 -6.71 11.00
CA MET A 178 -13.19 -6.72 9.79
C MET A 178 -14.59 -6.12 10.03
N ALA A 179 -15.22 -6.42 11.16
CA ALA A 179 -16.51 -5.87 11.53
C ALA A 179 -16.45 -4.34 11.73
N GLY A 180 -15.47 -3.85 12.49
CA GLY A 180 -15.28 -2.41 12.70
C GLY A 180 -14.89 -1.66 11.42
N PHE A 181 -14.04 -2.26 10.58
CA PHE A 181 -13.68 -1.70 9.28
C PHE A 181 -14.91 -1.49 8.38
N LYS A 182 -15.80 -2.48 8.29
CA LYS A 182 -17.07 -2.33 7.56
C LYS A 182 -17.97 -1.27 8.20
N ALA A 183 -18.03 -1.22 9.53
CA ALA A 183 -18.86 -0.29 10.28
C ALA A 183 -18.49 1.19 10.09
N VAL A 184 -17.20 1.47 9.85
CA VAL A 184 -16.70 2.85 9.74
C VAL A 184 -16.42 3.30 8.32
N SER A 185 -16.32 2.40 7.34
CA SER A 185 -15.90 2.75 5.97
C SER A 185 -16.82 3.73 5.24
N GLN A 186 -18.10 3.77 5.62
CA GLN A 186 -19.09 4.70 5.04
C GLN A 186 -19.34 5.95 5.91
N LYS A 187 -18.64 6.08 7.04
CA LYS A 187 -18.72 7.27 7.91
C LYS A 187 -17.84 8.38 7.37
N ASN A 188 -18.10 9.61 7.82
CA ASN A 188 -17.26 10.75 7.49
C ASN A 188 -15.95 10.73 8.31
N TYR A 189 -14.99 11.55 7.89
CA TYR A 189 -13.65 11.61 8.49
C TYR A 189 -13.69 11.96 9.98
N GLU A 190 -14.46 12.97 10.36
CA GLU A 190 -14.51 13.52 11.72
C GLU A 190 -15.12 12.52 12.70
N GLU A 191 -16.13 11.75 12.30
CA GLU A 191 -16.71 10.69 13.14
C GLU A 191 -15.68 9.60 13.43
N VAL A 192 -14.93 9.15 12.42
CA VAL A 192 -13.95 8.07 12.60
C VAL A 192 -12.70 8.56 13.32
N HIS A 193 -12.29 9.81 13.07
CA HIS A 193 -11.20 10.46 13.81
C HIS A 193 -11.55 10.60 15.30
N ALA A 194 -12.78 11.01 15.63
CA ALA A 194 -13.23 11.05 17.02
C ALA A 194 -13.25 9.66 17.68
N GLU A 195 -13.53 8.58 16.94
CA GLU A 195 -13.43 7.21 17.46
C GLU A 195 -11.98 6.76 17.69
N LEU A 196 -11.03 7.29 16.90
CA LEU A 196 -9.59 7.06 17.10
C LEU A 196 -9.14 7.66 18.44
N GLU A 197 -9.51 8.92 18.73
CA GLU A 197 -9.17 9.59 19.99
C GLU A 197 -9.79 8.94 21.24
N LYS A 198 -10.94 8.28 21.09
CA LYS A 198 -11.60 7.51 22.16
C LYS A 198 -10.98 6.14 22.41
N THR A 199 -10.15 5.65 21.51
CA THR A 199 -9.51 4.34 21.67
C THR A 199 -8.23 4.51 22.45
N ALA A 200 -8.00 3.67 23.47
CA ALA A 200 -6.71 3.65 24.15
C ALA A 200 -5.59 3.33 23.13
N ASP A 201 -4.42 3.93 23.33
CA ASP A 201 -3.23 3.80 22.47
C ASP A 201 -2.05 3.13 23.19
N GLY A 202 -2.30 2.67 24.42
CA GLY A 202 -1.34 1.94 25.23
C GLY A 202 -1.85 1.72 26.65
N ILE A 203 -0.97 1.17 27.48
CA ILE A 203 -1.12 1.10 28.93
C ILE A 203 0.04 1.90 29.52
N ASP A 204 -0.26 2.83 30.42
CA ASP A 204 0.73 3.62 31.10
C ASP A 204 1.55 2.73 32.05
N VAL A 205 2.83 2.56 31.73
CA VAL A 205 3.73 1.58 32.37
C VAL A 205 3.84 1.76 33.90
N PRO A 206 3.91 2.97 34.48
CA PRO A 206 4.01 3.15 35.92
C PRO A 206 2.71 2.89 36.70
N THR A 207 1.56 3.06 36.06
CA THR A 207 0.24 3.03 36.74
C THR A 207 -0.56 1.77 36.40
N GLY A 208 -0.32 1.17 35.23
CA GLY A 208 -1.14 0.09 34.67
C GLY A 208 -2.48 0.59 34.11
N ASP A 209 -2.71 1.91 34.09
CA ASP A 209 -3.95 2.51 33.59
C ASP A 209 -3.91 2.60 32.05
N PRO A 210 -5.05 2.49 31.34
CA PRO A 210 -5.10 2.74 29.91
C PRO A 210 -4.62 4.16 29.60
N HIS A 211 -3.63 4.28 28.71
CA HIS A 211 -3.29 5.56 28.13
C HIS A 211 -4.34 5.86 27.05
N MET A 212 -4.93 7.05 27.14
CA MET A 212 -5.95 7.52 26.23
C MET A 212 -5.40 8.72 25.47
N GLY A 213 -5.72 8.83 24.18
CA GLY A 213 -5.71 10.13 23.50
C GLY A 213 -4.36 10.61 23.01
N GLY A 214 -3.84 9.94 21.97
CA GLY A 214 -2.74 10.50 21.18
C GLY A 214 -2.85 10.32 19.68
N ALA A 215 -3.93 9.73 19.14
CA ALA A 215 -4.16 9.42 17.71
C ALA A 215 -2.85 9.36 16.91
N HIS A 216 -2.28 8.16 16.74
CA HIS A 216 -0.93 8.03 16.20
C HIS A 216 -0.95 7.75 14.69
N PRO A 217 0.04 8.23 13.93
CA PRO A 217 0.29 7.71 12.59
C PRO A 217 0.62 6.21 12.66
N VAL A 218 0.77 5.57 11.50
CA VAL A 218 1.21 4.18 11.41
C VAL A 218 2.46 3.95 12.25
N SER A 219 2.41 2.94 13.11
CA SER A 219 3.43 2.66 14.12
C SER A 219 3.82 1.18 14.14
N CYS A 220 4.54 0.77 15.19
CA CYS A 220 5.11 -0.57 15.30
C CYS A 220 4.06 -1.69 15.20
N VAL A 221 2.91 -1.51 15.86
CA VAL A 221 1.85 -2.53 15.99
C VAL A 221 1.15 -2.87 14.66
N ASP A 222 1.17 -1.95 13.69
CA ASP A 222 0.55 -2.12 12.38
C ASP A 222 1.29 -3.15 11.50
N CYS A 223 2.57 -3.40 11.80
CA CYS A 223 3.44 -4.29 11.04
C CYS A 223 4.04 -5.43 11.88
N HIS A 224 4.07 -5.29 13.22
CA HIS A 224 4.68 -6.26 14.11
C HIS A 224 3.70 -6.81 15.14
N ASP A 225 3.83 -8.11 15.38
CA ASP A 225 3.25 -8.76 16.54
C ASP A 225 3.95 -8.31 17.83
N PRO A 226 3.23 -7.81 18.86
CA PRO A 226 3.83 -7.25 20.07
C PRO A 226 4.57 -8.29 20.92
N ASP A 227 4.21 -9.57 20.81
CA ASP A 227 4.81 -10.64 21.60
C ASP A 227 6.04 -11.24 20.96
N THR A 228 6.01 -11.41 19.65
CA THR A 228 7.01 -12.18 18.91
C THR A 228 7.85 -11.32 17.97
N MET A 229 7.43 -10.08 17.70
CA MET A 229 7.97 -9.18 16.66
C MET A 229 7.91 -9.76 15.24
N GLN A 230 7.18 -10.86 15.03
CA GLN A 230 6.93 -11.37 13.70
C GLN A 230 6.19 -10.31 12.88
N ILE A 231 6.63 -10.15 11.62
CA ILE A 231 5.95 -9.25 10.70
C ILE A 231 4.59 -9.84 10.34
N ARG A 232 3.56 -8.99 10.32
CA ARG A 232 2.18 -9.38 10.05
C ARG A 232 1.45 -8.30 9.29
N VAL A 233 0.41 -8.71 8.59
CA VAL A 233 -0.59 -7.84 7.97
C VAL A 233 -1.76 -7.71 8.95
N THR A 234 -2.10 -6.47 9.28
CA THR A 234 -3.19 -6.11 10.18
C THR A 234 -4.34 -5.42 9.45
N ARG A 235 -4.08 -4.83 8.27
CA ARG A 235 -5.07 -4.03 7.54
C ARG A 235 -6.07 -4.88 6.76
N PRO A 236 -7.38 -4.75 7.03
CA PRO A 236 -8.41 -5.56 6.37
C PRO A 236 -8.52 -5.31 4.86
N GLY A 237 -8.23 -4.10 4.36
CA GLY A 237 -8.21 -3.80 2.93
C GLY A 237 -7.26 -4.73 2.16
N PHE A 238 -6.04 -4.91 2.67
CA PHE A 238 -5.05 -5.80 2.07
C PHE A 238 -5.47 -7.26 2.16
N ILE A 239 -5.99 -7.71 3.29
CA ILE A 239 -6.40 -9.10 3.48
C ILE A 239 -7.50 -9.48 2.47
N LEU A 240 -8.48 -8.60 2.28
CA LEU A 240 -9.53 -8.81 1.28
C LEU A 240 -8.98 -8.73 -0.15
N GLY A 241 -8.08 -7.78 -0.42
CA GLY A 241 -7.45 -7.61 -1.73
C GLY A 241 -6.58 -8.82 -2.12
N ILE A 242 -5.70 -9.27 -1.24
CA ILE A 242 -4.77 -10.37 -1.52
C ILE A 242 -5.51 -11.70 -1.64
N ASP A 243 -6.60 -11.88 -0.90
CA ASP A 243 -7.50 -13.03 -1.04
C ASP A 243 -8.20 -13.04 -2.41
N LYS A 244 -8.73 -11.89 -2.86
CA LYS A 244 -9.26 -11.74 -4.23
C LYS A 244 -8.19 -12.10 -5.27
N LEU A 245 -6.98 -11.57 -5.12
CA LEU A 245 -5.87 -11.87 -6.02
C LEU A 245 -5.56 -13.37 -6.03
N ALA A 246 -5.49 -14.01 -4.86
CA ALA A 246 -5.19 -15.43 -4.75
C ALA A 246 -6.23 -16.30 -5.49
N LYS A 247 -7.49 -15.85 -5.50
CA LYS A 247 -8.62 -16.49 -6.20
C LYS A 247 -8.72 -16.14 -7.69
N SER A 248 -8.00 -15.13 -8.16
CA SER A 248 -7.95 -14.78 -9.59
C SER A 248 -7.13 -15.79 -10.40
N ASP A 249 -7.31 -15.77 -11.72
CA ASP A 249 -6.51 -16.58 -12.67
C ASP A 249 -5.20 -15.89 -13.11
N ASP A 250 -4.93 -14.66 -12.64
CA ASP A 250 -3.75 -13.90 -13.07
C ASP A 250 -2.44 -14.53 -12.56
N PRO A 251 -1.43 -14.76 -13.42
CA PRO A 251 -0.15 -15.31 -13.00
C PRO A 251 0.62 -14.35 -12.08
N VAL A 252 0.92 -14.80 -10.85
CA VAL A 252 1.69 -14.03 -9.84
C VAL A 252 3.04 -14.70 -9.53
N PRO A 253 3.98 -14.79 -10.48
CA PRO A 253 5.24 -15.51 -10.29
C PRO A 253 6.17 -14.90 -9.22
N HIS A 254 5.89 -13.66 -8.80
CA HIS A 254 6.58 -12.99 -7.70
C HIS A 254 5.98 -13.34 -6.32
N LEU A 255 4.83 -14.03 -6.27
CA LEU A 255 4.12 -14.48 -5.06
C LEU A 255 4.01 -16.02 -5.02
N PRO A 256 5.12 -16.73 -4.73
CA PRO A 256 5.15 -18.19 -4.75
C PRO A 256 4.15 -18.85 -3.79
N SER A 257 3.77 -18.20 -2.69
CA SER A 257 2.80 -18.76 -1.75
C SER A 257 1.40 -18.86 -2.37
N ILE A 258 0.98 -17.87 -3.15
CA ILE A 258 -0.30 -17.90 -3.88
C ILE A 258 -0.26 -18.99 -4.95
N VAL A 259 0.86 -19.11 -5.69
CA VAL A 259 1.02 -20.17 -6.68
C VAL A 259 0.87 -21.55 -6.03
N GLN A 260 1.56 -21.78 -4.91
CA GLN A 260 1.46 -23.04 -4.15
C GLN A 260 0.05 -23.29 -3.61
N TRP A 261 -0.62 -22.24 -3.12
CA TRP A 261 -2.00 -22.33 -2.64
C TRP A 261 -2.97 -22.76 -3.76
N ARG A 262 -2.83 -22.18 -4.96
CA ARG A 262 -3.60 -22.56 -6.15
C ARG A 262 -3.30 -23.99 -6.60
N GLU A 263 -2.02 -24.38 -6.67
CA GLU A 263 -1.59 -25.72 -7.07
C GLU A 263 -2.04 -26.82 -6.10
N ALA A 264 -2.15 -26.51 -4.80
CA ALA A 264 -2.69 -27.40 -3.80
C ALA A 264 -4.22 -27.64 -3.94
N GLY A 265 -4.89 -26.93 -4.87
CA GLY A 265 -6.33 -26.95 -5.02
C GLY A 265 -7.05 -26.46 -3.75
N ALA A 266 -6.40 -25.56 -3.00
CA ALA A 266 -6.91 -25.06 -1.74
C ALA A 266 -8.30 -24.43 -1.92
N LYS A 267 -9.17 -24.68 -0.95
CA LYS A 267 -10.52 -24.12 -0.90
C LYS A 267 -10.62 -23.26 0.35
N GLY A 268 -11.20 -22.06 0.22
CA GLY A 268 -11.33 -21.11 1.31
C GLY A 268 -10.65 -19.79 0.98
N ASP A 269 -10.30 -19.05 2.03
CA ASP A 269 -9.67 -17.75 1.92
C ASP A 269 -8.15 -17.89 2.06
N TYR A 270 -7.41 -17.10 1.29
CA TYR A 270 -5.96 -17.00 1.42
C TYR A 270 -5.63 -16.01 2.54
N ASP A 271 -4.94 -16.50 3.58
CA ASP A 271 -4.50 -15.67 4.70
C ASP A 271 -2.98 -15.40 4.61
N PRO A 272 -2.54 -14.16 4.35
CA PRO A 272 -1.12 -13.85 4.21
C PRO A 272 -0.34 -14.12 5.50
N ASN A 273 -0.95 -14.00 6.69
CA ASN A 273 -0.23 -14.18 7.96
C ASN A 273 0.14 -15.63 8.25
N THR A 274 -0.59 -16.58 7.69
CA THR A 274 -0.36 -18.02 7.90
C THR A 274 0.20 -18.72 6.67
N MET A 275 -0.03 -18.17 5.48
CA MET A 275 0.30 -18.83 4.21
C MET A 275 1.46 -18.16 3.46
N ALA A 276 1.72 -16.87 3.65
CA ALA A 276 2.79 -16.18 2.93
C ALA A 276 4.18 -16.54 3.48
N SER A 277 5.17 -16.54 2.60
CA SER A 277 6.57 -16.66 3.03
C SER A 277 7.03 -15.38 3.71
N ARG A 278 8.09 -15.49 4.54
CA ARG A 278 8.75 -14.32 5.13
C ARG A 278 9.21 -13.29 4.08
N GLN A 279 9.60 -13.74 2.89
CA GLN A 279 10.03 -12.85 1.81
C GLN A 279 8.86 -12.07 1.19
N GLU A 280 7.68 -12.68 1.08
CA GLU A 280 6.46 -11.97 0.64
C GLU A 280 5.98 -10.99 1.71
N MET A 281 6.01 -11.40 2.98
CA MET A 281 5.62 -10.53 4.10
C MET A 281 6.46 -9.25 4.18
N ARG A 282 7.71 -9.28 3.71
CA ARG A 282 8.62 -8.13 3.58
C ARG A 282 8.21 -7.10 2.52
N THR A 283 7.21 -7.41 1.72
CA THR A 283 6.52 -6.52 0.78
C THR A 283 5.07 -6.29 1.23
N PHE A 284 4.37 -7.32 1.72
CA PHE A 284 2.95 -7.22 2.11
C PHE A 284 2.71 -6.19 3.21
N VAL A 285 3.64 -6.02 4.16
CA VAL A 285 3.53 -4.96 5.19
C VAL A 285 3.47 -3.55 4.59
N CYS A 286 4.11 -3.32 3.42
CA CYS A 286 4.05 -2.07 2.67
C CYS A 286 2.77 -1.99 1.83
N GLY A 287 2.39 -3.10 1.20
CA GLY A 287 1.16 -3.26 0.43
C GLY A 287 -0.12 -3.04 1.26
N GLN A 288 -0.03 -3.02 2.59
CA GLN A 288 -1.16 -2.61 3.44
C GLN A 288 -1.69 -1.21 3.09
N CYS A 289 -0.83 -0.33 2.57
CA CYS A 289 -1.17 1.06 2.28
C CYS A 289 -0.77 1.51 0.87
N HIS A 290 0.37 1.05 0.37
CA HIS A 290 0.98 1.53 -0.88
C HIS A 290 0.42 0.79 -2.11
N VAL A 291 -0.87 1.03 -2.36
CA VAL A 291 -1.69 0.34 -3.37
C VAL A 291 -2.73 1.27 -3.98
N GLU A 292 -3.34 0.85 -5.09
CA GLU A 292 -4.59 1.42 -5.59
C GLU A 292 -5.78 1.04 -4.69
N TYR A 293 -6.70 1.97 -4.44
CA TYR A 293 -7.87 1.72 -3.60
C TYR A 293 -9.00 2.71 -3.80
N TYR A 294 -10.23 2.24 -3.61
CA TYR A 294 -11.36 3.14 -3.44
C TYR A 294 -11.40 3.75 -2.03
N CYS A 295 -11.38 5.09 -1.93
CA CYS A 295 -11.35 5.84 -0.68
C CYS A 295 -12.47 6.89 -0.55
N ALA A 296 -13.72 6.47 -0.68
CA ALA A 296 -14.86 7.32 -0.36
C ALA A 296 -15.91 6.56 0.47
N ASN A 297 -17.08 7.15 0.69
CA ASN A 297 -18.05 6.66 1.68
C ASN A 297 -19.25 5.90 1.08
N LYS A 298 -19.33 5.73 -0.25
CA LYS A 298 -20.42 4.96 -0.87
C LYS A 298 -20.31 3.44 -0.71
N MET A 299 -19.12 2.90 -0.49
CA MET A 299 -18.87 1.47 -0.27
C MET A 299 -17.67 1.28 0.65
N THR A 300 -17.45 0.06 1.11
CA THR A 300 -16.26 -0.28 1.90
C THR A 300 -14.99 -0.03 1.08
N LEU A 301 -13.93 0.49 1.73
CA LEU A 301 -12.62 0.62 1.09
C LEU A 301 -12.20 -0.73 0.50
N THR A 302 -11.79 -0.70 -0.76
CA THR A 302 -11.60 -1.91 -1.56
C THR A 302 -10.34 -1.79 -2.40
N PHE A 303 -9.54 -2.86 -2.44
CA PHE A 303 -8.43 -3.03 -3.39
C PHE A 303 -8.93 -3.85 -4.60
N PRO A 304 -8.78 -3.35 -5.84
CA PRO A 304 -9.38 -3.93 -7.04
C PRO A 304 -8.51 -5.05 -7.68
N TRP A 305 -8.21 -6.11 -6.92
CA TRP A 305 -7.25 -7.15 -7.34
C TRP A 305 -7.88 -8.48 -7.80
N GLY A 306 -9.21 -8.53 -7.96
CA GLY A 306 -9.95 -9.73 -8.37
C GLY A 306 -9.64 -10.21 -9.78
N ASN A 307 -9.13 -9.33 -10.65
CA ASN A 307 -8.72 -9.67 -12.01
C ASN A 307 -7.20 -9.82 -12.18
N GLY A 308 -6.40 -9.48 -11.17
CA GLY A 308 -4.94 -9.40 -11.26
C GLY A 308 -4.38 -8.09 -10.72
N LEU A 309 -3.07 -7.87 -10.91
CA LEU A 309 -2.36 -6.66 -10.43
C LEU A 309 -1.95 -5.70 -11.55
N LYS A 310 -2.28 -5.97 -12.83
CA LYS A 310 -1.96 -5.01 -13.91
C LYS A 310 -2.94 -3.85 -13.89
N MET A 311 -2.49 -2.68 -14.33
CA MET A 311 -3.32 -1.47 -14.42
C MET A 311 -4.66 -1.73 -15.15
N GLU A 312 -4.65 -2.51 -16.23
CA GLU A 312 -5.85 -2.91 -16.96
C GLU A 312 -6.76 -3.91 -16.21
N ASP A 313 -6.19 -4.76 -15.35
CA ASP A 313 -6.95 -5.71 -14.54
C ASP A 313 -7.74 -4.96 -13.45
N LEU A 314 -7.08 -3.98 -12.83
CA LEU A 314 -7.67 -3.05 -11.87
C LEU A 314 -8.77 -2.21 -12.53
N GLU A 315 -8.51 -1.66 -13.73
CA GLU A 315 -9.52 -0.92 -14.51
C GLU A 315 -10.75 -1.80 -14.79
N ALA A 316 -10.55 -3.06 -15.18
CA ALA A 316 -11.64 -3.97 -15.48
C ALA A 316 -12.51 -4.28 -14.24
N GLU A 317 -11.93 -4.31 -13.04
CA GLU A 317 -12.72 -4.45 -11.80
C GLU A 317 -13.54 -3.19 -11.53
N TRP A 318 -12.96 -2.00 -11.70
CA TRP A 318 -13.69 -0.73 -11.56
C TRP A 318 -14.80 -0.54 -12.60
N ASP A 319 -14.57 -0.94 -13.85
CA ASP A 319 -15.59 -0.94 -14.91
C ASP A 319 -16.76 -1.89 -14.57
N ALA A 320 -16.49 -3.01 -13.89
CA ALA A 320 -17.50 -3.99 -13.48
C ALA A 320 -18.17 -3.67 -12.13
N THR A 321 -17.61 -2.73 -11.36
CA THR A 321 -18.09 -2.40 -10.02
C THR A 321 -19.36 -1.54 -10.09
N THR A 322 -20.32 -1.87 -9.24
CA THR A 322 -21.50 -1.05 -8.99
C THR A 322 -21.53 -0.62 -7.53
N PHE A 323 -21.99 0.60 -7.28
CA PHE A 323 -22.24 1.06 -5.92
C PHE A 323 -23.40 0.26 -5.30
N PRO A 324 -23.48 0.18 -3.95
CA PRO A 324 -24.56 -0.52 -3.26
C PRO A 324 -25.97 -0.01 -3.59
N ASP A 325 -26.10 1.22 -4.09
CA ASP A 325 -27.34 1.83 -4.56
C ASP A 325 -27.72 1.45 -6.01
N GLY A 326 -26.88 0.63 -6.68
CA GLY A 326 -27.06 0.20 -8.06
C GLY A 326 -26.43 1.13 -9.12
N GLY A 327 -25.77 2.22 -8.72
CA GLY A 327 -25.11 3.14 -9.63
C GLY A 327 -23.81 2.57 -10.24
N GLU A 328 -23.45 3.06 -11.44
CA GLU A 328 -22.11 2.84 -12.03
C GLU A 328 -21.02 3.42 -11.11
N PHE A 329 -19.92 2.68 -10.93
CA PHE A 329 -18.76 3.15 -10.18
C PHE A 329 -18.01 4.29 -10.90
N TYR A 330 -17.65 5.33 -10.15
CA TYR A 330 -16.73 6.41 -10.52
C TYR A 330 -16.35 7.19 -9.25
N ASP A 331 -15.15 7.77 -9.22
CA ASP A 331 -14.72 8.60 -8.08
C ASP A 331 -15.31 10.00 -8.15
N TYR A 332 -15.28 10.61 -9.34
CA TYR A 332 -15.81 11.95 -9.56
C TYR A 332 -16.25 12.17 -11.01
N VAL A 333 -17.03 13.23 -11.20
CA VAL A 333 -17.36 13.76 -12.52
C VAL A 333 -16.38 14.88 -12.82
N HIS A 334 -15.58 14.72 -13.86
CA HIS A 334 -14.60 15.70 -14.30
C HIS A 334 -15.31 17.01 -14.69
N LYS A 335 -15.04 18.09 -13.95
CA LYS A 335 -15.83 19.33 -13.99
C LYS A 335 -15.81 20.03 -15.35
N GLU A 336 -14.73 19.92 -16.10
CA GLU A 336 -14.61 20.61 -17.40
C GLU A 336 -15.36 19.90 -18.52
N THR A 337 -15.50 18.56 -18.46
CA THR A 337 -16.01 17.76 -19.59
C THR A 337 -17.29 16.97 -19.28
N GLY A 338 -17.66 16.84 -18.00
CA GLY A 338 -18.79 16.03 -17.54
C GLY A 338 -18.50 14.52 -17.53
N THR A 339 -17.27 14.09 -17.77
CA THR A 339 -16.90 12.67 -17.81
C THR A 339 -16.78 12.09 -16.41
N LYS A 340 -17.48 11.00 -16.13
CA LYS A 340 -17.26 10.16 -14.93
C LYS A 340 -15.92 9.46 -15.06
N VAL A 341 -15.04 9.58 -14.06
CA VAL A 341 -13.65 9.08 -14.10
C VAL A 341 -13.23 8.45 -12.78
N TYR A 342 -12.14 7.69 -12.84
CA TYR A 342 -11.46 7.10 -11.68
C TYR A 342 -10.32 8.00 -11.22
N LYS A 343 -9.98 7.91 -9.93
CA LYS A 343 -8.76 8.48 -9.34
C LYS A 343 -7.88 7.30 -8.93
N ALA A 344 -6.67 7.21 -9.48
CA ALA A 344 -5.70 6.23 -9.01
C ALA A 344 -4.96 6.76 -7.76
N GLN A 345 -4.60 5.94 -6.79
CA GLN A 345 -3.81 6.35 -5.63
C GLN A 345 -2.61 5.44 -5.48
N HIS A 346 -1.41 6.04 -5.43
CA HIS A 346 -0.12 5.42 -5.09
C HIS A 346 -0.02 3.88 -5.30
N PRO A 347 -0.15 3.39 -6.55
CA PRO A 347 -0.22 1.96 -6.87
C PRO A 347 1.17 1.30 -6.89
N GLU A 348 1.95 1.49 -5.83
CA GLU A 348 3.33 1.00 -5.78
C GLU A 348 3.41 -0.52 -5.78
N PHE A 349 2.57 -1.22 -5.01
CA PHE A 349 2.58 -2.68 -4.95
C PHE A 349 2.27 -3.27 -6.33
N GLU A 350 1.24 -2.76 -7.00
CA GLU A 350 0.81 -3.20 -8.32
C GLU A 350 1.86 -2.92 -9.39
N LEU A 351 2.44 -1.72 -9.41
CA LEU A 351 3.48 -1.40 -10.38
C LEU A 351 4.78 -2.16 -10.09
N TRP A 352 5.19 -2.30 -8.82
CA TRP A 352 6.35 -3.12 -8.41
C TRP A 352 6.20 -4.56 -8.86
N SER A 353 5.00 -5.14 -8.76
CA SER A 353 4.69 -6.50 -9.21
C SER A 353 4.94 -6.74 -10.71
N GLN A 354 4.95 -5.68 -11.53
CA GLN A 354 5.27 -5.74 -12.96
C GLN A 354 6.79 -5.60 -13.23
N GLY A 355 7.58 -5.37 -12.18
CA GLY A 355 8.99 -5.05 -12.24
C GLY A 355 9.93 -6.25 -12.21
N ILE A 356 11.16 -6.03 -12.68
CA ILE A 356 12.22 -7.06 -12.64
C ILE A 356 12.65 -7.40 -11.21
N HIS A 357 12.58 -6.43 -10.28
CA HIS A 357 12.92 -6.65 -8.88
C HIS A 357 11.93 -7.61 -8.22
N ALA A 358 10.62 -7.37 -8.36
CA ALA A 358 9.59 -8.29 -7.89
C ALA A 358 9.73 -9.68 -8.54
N ARG A 359 9.94 -9.72 -9.87
CA ARG A 359 10.15 -10.98 -10.60
C ARG A 359 11.37 -11.76 -10.13
N SER A 360 12.36 -11.07 -9.56
CA SER A 360 13.58 -11.67 -8.98
C SER A 360 13.48 -11.92 -7.48
N GLY A 361 12.30 -11.71 -6.86
CA GLY A 361 12.05 -11.92 -5.44
C GLY A 361 12.55 -10.82 -4.51
N VAL A 362 12.94 -9.65 -5.03
CA VAL A 362 13.41 -8.50 -4.23
C VAL A 362 12.22 -7.75 -3.65
N SER A 363 12.13 -7.69 -2.32
CA SER A 363 11.05 -7.08 -1.55
C SER A 363 11.21 -5.57 -1.35
N CYS A 364 10.13 -4.87 -0.97
CA CYS A 364 10.19 -3.44 -0.62
C CYS A 364 11.25 -3.16 0.45
N SER A 365 11.27 -3.99 1.49
CA SER A 365 12.20 -3.83 2.62
C SER A 365 13.66 -4.20 2.30
N ASP A 366 13.96 -4.78 1.14
CA ASP A 366 15.36 -4.94 0.69
C ASP A 366 15.99 -3.58 0.32
N CYS A 367 15.20 -2.67 -0.27
CA CYS A 367 15.65 -1.35 -0.71
C CYS A 367 15.34 -0.24 0.30
N HIS A 368 14.14 -0.24 0.89
CA HIS A 368 13.66 0.85 1.75
C HIS A 368 13.92 0.65 3.24
N MET A 369 14.21 -0.59 3.65
CA MET A 369 14.57 -0.95 5.02
C MET A 369 15.85 -1.81 5.05
N PRO A 370 16.93 -1.38 4.35
CA PRO A 370 18.11 -2.22 4.19
C PRO A 370 18.74 -2.49 5.55
N TYR A 371 19.42 -3.62 5.64
CA TYR A 371 20.12 -3.97 6.86
C TYR A 371 21.28 -3.01 7.14
N GLU A 372 21.39 -2.59 8.39
CA GLU A 372 22.48 -1.77 8.90
C GLU A 372 23.23 -2.48 10.02
N LYS A 373 24.53 -2.20 10.13
CA LYS A 373 25.34 -2.61 11.27
C LYS A 373 25.36 -1.49 12.30
N LYS A 374 24.94 -1.78 13.53
CA LYS A 374 24.95 -0.87 14.69
C LYS A 374 25.75 -1.53 15.80
N GLY A 375 26.99 -1.09 15.97
CA GLY A 375 27.95 -1.79 16.83
C GLY A 375 28.19 -3.23 16.36
N ALA A 376 27.86 -4.21 17.20
CA ALA A 376 27.98 -5.64 16.88
C ALA A 376 26.70 -6.24 16.26
N THR A 377 25.59 -5.52 16.26
CA THR A 377 24.28 -6.05 15.87
C THR A 377 23.90 -5.63 14.45
N LYS A 378 23.18 -6.50 13.74
CA LYS A 378 22.55 -6.22 12.45
C LYS A 378 21.08 -5.91 12.68
N VAL A 379 20.62 -4.76 12.21
CA VAL A 379 19.22 -4.30 12.34
C VAL A 379 18.67 -3.92 10.98
N SER A 380 17.37 -4.06 10.76
CA SER A 380 16.71 -3.47 9.59
C SER A 380 16.50 -1.98 9.84
N SER A 381 16.92 -1.12 8.92
CA SER A 381 16.59 0.32 8.99
C SER A 381 15.07 0.49 9.05
N HIS A 382 14.58 1.31 9.99
CA HIS A 382 13.19 1.78 10.01
C HIS A 382 13.06 3.23 9.53
N TRP A 383 14.14 3.79 8.98
CA TRP A 383 14.13 5.07 8.31
C TRP A 383 13.69 4.88 6.85
N VAL A 384 12.38 4.66 6.67
CA VAL A 384 11.76 4.45 5.36
C VAL A 384 11.76 5.77 4.59
N ARG A 385 12.48 5.80 3.46
CA ARG A 385 12.67 6.98 2.61
C ARG A 385 13.17 6.57 1.22
N SER A 386 13.52 7.55 0.39
CA SER A 386 14.17 7.33 -0.90
C SER A 386 15.48 6.54 -0.73
N PRO A 387 15.65 5.36 -1.38
CA PRO A 387 16.89 4.58 -1.34
C PRO A 387 18.10 5.33 -1.92
N MET A 388 17.85 6.40 -2.70
CA MET A 388 18.88 7.24 -3.30
C MET A 388 19.69 8.04 -2.28
N THR A 389 19.24 8.13 -1.02
CA THR A 389 20.01 8.74 0.07
C THR A 389 20.90 7.71 0.80
N ASN A 390 20.90 6.44 0.39
CA ASN A 390 21.64 5.35 1.03
C ASN A 390 21.94 4.19 0.05
N ILE A 391 22.41 4.52 -1.16
CA ILE A 391 22.57 3.57 -2.27
C ILE A 391 23.49 2.41 -1.88
N ASN A 392 24.53 2.67 -1.09
CA ASN A 392 25.46 1.65 -0.65
C ASN A 392 24.76 0.46 0.06
N LYS A 393 23.80 0.74 0.95
CA LYS A 393 23.10 -0.32 1.68
C LYS A 393 21.89 -0.85 0.92
N ALA A 394 21.19 0.01 0.17
CA ALA A 394 19.99 -0.36 -0.54
C ALA A 394 20.25 -1.14 -1.84
N CYS A 395 21.35 -0.84 -2.54
CA CYS A 395 21.59 -1.36 -3.89
C CYS A 395 22.89 -2.17 -4.00
N GLN A 396 23.99 -1.72 -3.37
CA GLN A 396 25.31 -2.35 -3.57
C GLN A 396 25.50 -3.68 -2.84
N THR A 397 24.52 -4.13 -2.07
CA THR A 397 24.45 -5.51 -1.55
C THR A 397 24.26 -6.53 -2.67
N CYS A 398 23.62 -6.14 -3.77
CA CYS A 398 23.39 -6.96 -4.96
C CYS A 398 24.13 -6.44 -6.20
N HIS A 399 24.25 -5.11 -6.34
CA HIS A 399 24.84 -4.44 -7.50
C HIS A 399 26.25 -3.96 -7.20
N ASN A 400 27.24 -4.81 -7.46
CA ASN A 400 28.67 -4.51 -7.25
C ASN A 400 29.25 -3.59 -8.35
N ILE A 401 28.66 -2.41 -8.51
CA ILE A 401 29.08 -1.35 -9.43
C ILE A 401 29.21 -0.02 -8.67
N PRO A 402 29.90 0.99 -9.22
CA PRO A 402 30.05 2.28 -8.55
C PRO A 402 28.71 2.91 -8.16
N GLU A 403 28.66 3.54 -6.99
CA GLU A 403 27.43 4.17 -6.46
C GLU A 403 26.86 5.21 -7.43
N GLN A 404 27.74 6.02 -8.04
CA GLN A 404 27.35 7.00 -9.04
C GLN A 404 26.69 6.37 -10.28
N GLU A 405 27.18 5.21 -10.75
CA GLU A 405 26.57 4.51 -11.90
C GLU A 405 25.16 4.01 -11.57
N ILE A 406 24.91 3.60 -10.31
CA ILE A 406 23.56 3.24 -9.87
C ILE A 406 22.67 4.48 -9.88
N LYS A 407 23.18 5.59 -9.33
CA LYS A 407 22.46 6.87 -9.33
C LYS A 407 22.11 7.33 -10.74
N ASP A 408 23.07 7.40 -11.64
CA ASP A 408 22.88 7.85 -13.02
C ASP A 408 21.84 6.98 -13.76
N ARG A 409 21.78 5.67 -13.46
CA ARG A 409 20.76 4.77 -14.03
C ARG A 409 19.37 5.04 -13.47
N VAL A 410 19.24 5.31 -12.18
CA VAL A 410 17.96 5.65 -11.55
C VAL A 410 17.47 6.98 -12.11
N ASP A 411 18.32 8.02 -12.10
CA ASP A 411 18.00 9.35 -12.61
C ASP A 411 17.56 9.28 -14.07
N MET A 412 18.30 8.53 -14.92
CA MET A 412 17.92 8.33 -16.33
C MET A 412 16.55 7.65 -16.52
N ILE A 413 16.17 6.72 -15.64
CA ILE A 413 14.84 6.10 -15.69
C ILE A 413 13.78 7.12 -15.29
N GLN A 414 13.98 7.82 -14.17
CA GLN A 414 13.01 8.74 -13.61
C GLN A 414 12.80 9.96 -14.52
N ASP A 415 13.87 10.50 -15.13
CA ASP A 415 13.81 11.57 -16.12
C ASP A 415 12.97 11.17 -17.34
N ARG A 416 13.19 9.95 -17.86
CA ARG A 416 12.41 9.44 -19.00
C ARG A 416 10.95 9.26 -18.64
N THR A 417 10.65 8.75 -17.46
CA THR A 417 9.26 8.61 -16.99
C THR A 417 8.61 9.97 -16.82
N ARG A 418 9.28 10.94 -16.18
CA ARG A 418 8.78 12.32 -16.01
C ARG A 418 8.49 12.97 -17.37
N ALA A 419 9.41 12.86 -18.33
CA ALA A 419 9.20 13.38 -19.67
C ALA A 419 8.01 12.72 -20.40
N LEU A 420 7.71 11.45 -20.12
CA LEU A 420 6.51 10.77 -20.64
C LEU A 420 5.23 11.20 -19.91
N ILE A 421 5.28 11.43 -18.59
CA ILE A 421 4.17 12.00 -17.81
C ILE A 421 3.79 13.36 -18.39
N ASP A 422 4.76 14.25 -18.63
CA ASP A 422 4.49 15.59 -19.17
C ASP A 422 3.86 15.52 -20.57
N ARG A 423 4.29 14.57 -21.41
CA ARG A 423 3.70 14.35 -22.74
C ARG A 423 2.28 13.81 -22.67
N ALA A 424 2.03 12.86 -21.76
CA ALA A 424 0.70 12.32 -21.51
C ALA A 424 -0.24 13.40 -20.94
N ALA A 425 0.24 14.19 -19.98
CA ALA A 425 -0.48 15.32 -19.41
C ALA A 425 -0.86 16.35 -20.48
N ALA A 426 0.07 16.76 -21.35
CA ALA A 426 -0.23 17.66 -22.46
C ALA A 426 -1.32 17.09 -23.38
N ALA A 427 -1.21 15.82 -23.77
CA ALA A 427 -2.20 15.16 -24.62
C ALA A 427 -3.59 15.08 -23.93
N VAL A 428 -3.65 14.79 -22.64
CA VAL A 428 -4.90 14.75 -21.85
C VAL A 428 -5.51 16.14 -21.69
N THR A 429 -4.72 17.20 -21.48
CA THR A 429 -5.27 18.56 -21.40
C THR A 429 -5.77 19.06 -22.76
N GLU A 430 -5.07 18.75 -23.86
CA GLU A 430 -5.56 19.04 -25.22
C GLU A 430 -6.84 18.26 -25.54
N LEU A 431 -6.97 17.04 -25.02
CA LEU A 431 -8.22 16.28 -25.10
C LEU A 431 -9.37 17.01 -24.39
N PHE A 432 -9.15 17.56 -23.20
CA PHE A 432 -10.19 18.32 -22.51
C PHE A 432 -10.66 19.50 -23.35
N ASP A 433 -9.72 20.26 -23.92
CA ASP A 433 -10.03 21.40 -24.79
C ASP A 433 -10.87 20.97 -26.00
N ALA A 434 -10.50 19.86 -26.66
CA ALA A 434 -11.26 19.32 -27.79
C ALA A 434 -12.68 18.87 -27.42
N ILE A 435 -12.88 18.30 -26.21
CA ILE A 435 -14.21 17.91 -25.72
C ILE A 435 -15.06 19.15 -25.44
N ILE A 436 -14.49 20.15 -24.76
CA ILE A 436 -15.18 21.41 -24.43
C ILE A 436 -15.63 22.13 -25.70
N GLU A 437 -14.79 22.16 -26.73
CA GLU A 437 -15.10 22.78 -28.02
C GLU A 437 -16.31 22.14 -28.70
N VAL A 438 -16.34 20.81 -28.83
CA VAL A 438 -17.48 20.12 -29.46
C VAL A 438 -18.74 20.17 -28.60
N GLN A 439 -18.62 20.22 -27.27
CA GLN A 439 -19.75 20.46 -26.37
C GLN A 439 -20.36 21.85 -26.61
N ALA A 440 -19.54 22.90 -26.72
CA ALA A 440 -19.99 24.25 -27.05
C ALA A 440 -20.61 24.34 -28.46
N ALA A 441 -20.15 23.50 -29.39
CA ALA A 441 -20.72 23.36 -30.73
C ALA A 441 -22.02 22.52 -30.79
N GLY A 442 -22.51 22.02 -29.65
CA GLY A 442 -23.79 21.30 -29.55
C GLY A 442 -23.72 19.80 -29.78
N ALA A 443 -22.56 19.16 -29.54
CA ALA A 443 -22.45 17.70 -29.59
C ALA A 443 -23.44 17.02 -28.64
N THR A 444 -24.14 16.00 -29.13
CA THR A 444 -25.09 15.23 -28.30
C THR A 444 -24.35 14.27 -27.37
N GLU A 445 -25.02 13.81 -26.31
CA GLU A 445 -24.44 12.83 -25.39
C GLU A 445 -24.11 11.50 -26.09
N GLU A 446 -24.87 11.11 -27.12
CA GLU A 446 -24.56 9.93 -27.94
C GLU A 446 -23.25 10.09 -28.73
N GLN A 447 -22.97 11.31 -29.23
CA GLN A 447 -21.72 11.62 -29.93
C GLN A 447 -20.54 11.69 -28.96
N LEU A 448 -20.76 12.21 -27.75
CA LEU A 448 -19.74 12.34 -26.71
C LEU A 448 -19.41 11.02 -26.00
N ALA A 449 -20.33 10.08 -25.92
CA ALA A 449 -20.15 8.80 -25.22
C ALA A 449 -18.84 8.06 -25.59
N PRO A 450 -18.51 7.80 -26.86
CA PRO A 450 -17.24 7.15 -27.22
C PRO A 450 -16.00 8.00 -26.89
N ILE A 451 -16.11 9.33 -26.96
CA ILE A 451 -15.02 10.26 -26.65
C ILE A 451 -14.75 10.26 -25.13
N ARG A 452 -15.80 10.33 -24.32
CA ARG A 452 -15.72 10.29 -22.85
C ARG A 452 -15.16 8.96 -22.34
N LYS A 453 -15.46 7.85 -23.01
CA LYS A 453 -14.84 6.54 -22.69
C LYS A 453 -13.32 6.58 -22.88
N LEU A 454 -12.85 7.17 -23.99
CA LEU A 454 -11.42 7.34 -24.22
C LEU A 454 -10.78 8.33 -23.24
N GLN A 455 -11.49 9.40 -22.85
CA GLN A 455 -11.04 10.30 -21.80
C GLN A 455 -10.82 9.57 -20.47
N ARG A 456 -11.80 8.78 -20.01
CA ARG A 456 -11.68 7.97 -18.79
C ARG A 456 -10.43 7.09 -18.85
N LYS A 457 -10.22 6.39 -19.97
CA LYS A 457 -9.03 5.55 -20.17
C LYS A 457 -7.75 6.36 -20.12
N ALA A 458 -7.64 7.45 -20.87
CA ALA A 458 -6.44 8.27 -20.93
C ALA A 458 -6.06 8.84 -19.55
N MET A 459 -7.06 9.32 -18.81
CA MET A 459 -6.88 9.83 -17.45
C MET A 459 -6.43 8.74 -16.48
N TRP A 460 -7.05 7.55 -16.51
CA TRP A 460 -6.67 6.42 -15.66
C TRP A 460 -5.18 6.06 -15.81
N ARG A 461 -4.68 5.96 -17.06
CA ARG A 461 -3.26 5.63 -17.32
C ARG A 461 -2.30 6.71 -16.83
N LEU A 462 -2.63 7.98 -17.10
CA LEU A 462 -1.79 9.11 -16.65
C LEU A 462 -1.74 9.16 -15.13
N ASP A 463 -2.91 9.10 -14.48
CA ASP A 463 -3.01 9.20 -13.03
C ASP A 463 -2.35 8.02 -12.32
N TYR A 464 -2.50 6.80 -12.86
CA TYR A 464 -1.86 5.59 -12.31
C TYR A 464 -0.34 5.75 -12.17
N ILE A 465 0.34 6.26 -13.21
CA ILE A 465 1.79 6.46 -13.16
C ILE A 465 2.18 7.75 -12.44
N ALA A 466 1.39 8.83 -12.56
CA ALA A 466 1.67 10.09 -11.87
C ALA A 466 1.51 9.98 -10.35
N SER A 467 0.59 9.12 -9.89
CA SER A 467 0.33 8.86 -8.47
C SER A 467 1.33 7.88 -7.87
N GLU A 468 2.04 7.08 -8.68
CA GLU A 468 3.09 6.17 -8.21
C GLU A 468 4.40 6.90 -7.88
N ASN A 469 4.99 6.56 -6.74
CA ASN A 469 6.05 7.38 -6.15
C ASN A 469 7.45 7.14 -6.74
N SER A 470 7.75 5.96 -7.29
CA SER A 470 9.10 5.63 -7.78
C SER A 470 9.48 6.32 -9.09
N LYS A 471 8.52 6.99 -9.75
CA LYS A 471 8.68 7.60 -11.08
C LYS A 471 9.12 6.54 -12.09
N GLY A 472 8.45 5.39 -12.04
CA GLY A 472 8.66 4.27 -12.95
C GLY A 472 9.89 3.41 -12.64
N PHE A 473 10.70 3.69 -11.61
CA PHE A 473 11.82 2.82 -11.27
C PHE A 473 11.37 1.39 -10.93
N HIS A 474 10.24 1.24 -10.26
CA HIS A 474 9.67 -0.07 -9.91
C HIS A 474 9.41 -0.95 -11.14
N ALA A 475 8.85 -0.39 -12.23
CA ALA A 475 8.64 -1.12 -13.49
C ALA A 475 8.70 -0.19 -14.72
N ARG A 476 9.91 0.21 -15.12
CA ARG A 476 10.14 1.27 -16.12
C ARG A 476 9.51 1.05 -17.50
N GLN A 477 9.53 -0.18 -18.01
CA GLN A 477 8.96 -0.48 -19.33
C GLN A 477 7.44 -0.47 -19.27
N GLU A 478 6.88 -0.94 -18.15
CA GLU A 478 5.45 -0.93 -17.93
C GLU A 478 4.92 0.50 -17.75
N ALA A 479 5.61 1.32 -16.96
CA ALA A 479 5.29 2.74 -16.82
C ALA A 479 5.31 3.47 -18.18
N ALA A 480 6.31 3.19 -19.02
CA ALA A 480 6.39 3.77 -20.36
C ALA A 480 5.26 3.29 -21.28
N ARG A 481 4.87 2.01 -21.23
CA ARG A 481 3.73 1.46 -21.99
C ARG A 481 2.43 2.16 -21.60
N ILE A 482 2.15 2.22 -20.30
CA ILE A 482 0.94 2.83 -19.73
C ILE A 482 0.83 4.31 -20.15
N LEU A 483 1.92 5.09 -20.04
CA LEU A 483 1.94 6.49 -20.49
C LEU A 483 1.77 6.62 -22.01
N GLY A 484 2.33 5.69 -22.79
CA GLY A 484 2.12 5.62 -24.24
C GLY A 484 0.64 5.42 -24.61
N GLU A 485 -0.06 4.54 -23.89
CA GLU A 485 -1.51 4.34 -24.05
C GLU A 485 -2.31 5.58 -23.65
N SER A 486 -1.92 6.29 -22.59
CA SER A 486 -2.56 7.56 -22.21
C SER A 486 -2.52 8.56 -23.36
N VAL A 487 -1.35 8.74 -23.97
CA VAL A 487 -1.18 9.62 -25.15
C VAL A 487 -2.04 9.13 -26.31
N ASP A 488 -1.99 7.83 -26.65
CA ASP A 488 -2.74 7.26 -27.76
C ASP A 488 -4.26 7.46 -27.61
N TYR A 489 -4.83 7.12 -26.45
CA TYR A 489 -6.25 7.32 -26.19
C TYR A 489 -6.67 8.79 -26.23
N SER A 490 -5.84 9.69 -25.71
CA SER A 490 -6.07 11.13 -25.87
C SER A 490 -6.13 11.55 -27.33
N ARG A 491 -5.20 11.08 -28.16
CA ARG A 491 -5.16 11.42 -29.59
C ARG A 491 -6.32 10.83 -30.37
N GLN A 492 -6.73 9.60 -30.07
CA GLN A 492 -7.93 9.00 -30.66
C GLN A 492 -9.19 9.80 -30.31
N ALA A 493 -9.33 10.24 -29.07
CA ALA A 493 -10.48 11.01 -28.61
C ALA A 493 -10.53 12.41 -29.25
N ILE A 494 -9.39 13.10 -29.35
CA ILE A 494 -9.27 14.36 -30.10
C ILE A 494 -9.68 14.16 -31.57
N ALA A 495 -9.21 13.09 -32.21
CA ALA A 495 -9.56 12.79 -33.59
C ALA A 495 -11.07 12.49 -33.76
N LEU A 496 -11.72 11.90 -32.76
CA LEU A 496 -13.18 11.73 -32.75
C LEU A 496 -13.91 13.06 -32.59
N CYS A 497 -13.44 13.97 -31.73
CA CYS A 497 -13.98 15.33 -31.64
C CYS A 497 -13.96 16.02 -33.01
N TYR A 498 -12.83 16.01 -33.71
CA TYR A 498 -12.72 16.64 -35.03
C TYR A 498 -13.61 16.00 -36.11
N LYS A 499 -13.88 14.70 -36.01
CA LYS A 499 -14.78 14.00 -36.93
C LYS A 499 -16.25 14.40 -36.78
N LEU A 500 -16.64 15.02 -35.67
CA LEU A 500 -18.01 15.50 -35.50
C LEU A 500 -18.33 16.66 -36.46
N ASP A 501 -17.30 17.37 -36.97
CA ASP A 501 -17.40 18.50 -37.91
C ASP A 501 -18.49 19.53 -37.52
N LEU A 502 -18.66 19.72 -36.21
CA LEU A 502 -19.61 20.66 -35.66
C LEU A 502 -19.02 22.06 -35.74
N LYS A 503 -19.77 22.99 -36.33
CA LYS A 503 -19.38 24.40 -36.33
C LYS A 503 -19.85 25.03 -35.03
N PRO A 504 -19.02 25.86 -34.36
CA PRO A 504 -19.50 26.63 -33.22
C PRO A 504 -20.72 27.45 -33.67
N PRO A 505 -21.75 27.59 -32.80
CA PRO A 505 -22.90 28.41 -33.13
C PRO A 505 -22.38 29.78 -33.55
N ARG A 506 -22.78 30.24 -34.76
CA ARG A 506 -22.49 31.62 -35.16
C ARG A 506 -23.10 32.51 -34.09
N ASP A 507 -22.27 33.33 -33.43
CA ASP A 507 -22.76 34.46 -32.66
C ASP A 507 -23.83 35.13 -33.52
N SER A 508 -25.03 35.26 -32.97
CA SER A 508 -26.18 35.73 -33.73
C SER A 508 -25.77 36.98 -34.50
N GLU A 509 -26.01 36.97 -35.81
CA GLU A 509 -26.03 38.18 -36.63
C GLU A 509 -26.92 39.19 -35.90
N ALA A 510 -26.27 40.05 -35.11
CA ALA A 510 -26.91 41.17 -34.45
C ALA A 510 -27.29 42.10 -35.59
N VAL A 511 -28.54 41.93 -36.02
CA VAL A 511 -29.40 42.84 -36.77
C VAL A 511 -28.78 44.23 -36.87
N ALA A 512 -28.13 44.49 -38.01
CA ALA A 512 -27.78 45.83 -38.46
C ALA A 512 -28.48 46.08 -39.80
N ASP A 513 -29.81 45.89 -39.82
CA ASP A 513 -30.69 46.38 -40.87
C ASP A 513 -32.00 46.83 -40.20
N ALA A 514 -32.02 48.09 -39.76
CA ALA A 514 -33.20 48.98 -39.71
C ALA A 514 -32.90 50.23 -38.85
N ASN A 515 -32.30 51.27 -39.47
CA ASN A 515 -32.83 52.64 -39.54
C ASN A 515 -31.82 53.60 -40.19
#